data_AF-A0A2A5V2Z2-F1
#
_entry.id   AF-A0A2A5V2Z2-F1
#
_cell.length_a   1.000
_cell.length_b   1.000
_cell.length_c   1.000
_cell.angle_alpha   90.00
_cell.angle_beta   90.00
_cell.angle_gamma   90.00
#
_symmetry.space_group_name_H-M   'P 1'
#
loop_
_entity.id
_entity.type
_entity.pdbx_description
1 polymer ?
#
loop_
_entity_poly.entity_id
_entity_poly.type
_entity_poly.pdbx_seq_one_letter_code
_entity_poly.pdbx_strand_id
1 'polypeptide(L)'
;MSPDKKKKLYILRKKLDNLDNKLIRLIKLRTNIVKNVLKLKTHKYEIVDKKRISLILKNIKNKSIKNKIDPKITNRIWKNMISAYIDFERRNFKKK
;
A
#
# COMPACT_ATOMS: atom_id res chain seq x y z
N MET A 1 21.11 -22.66 14.52
CA MET A 1 20.48 -21.77 15.54
C MET A 1 20.21 -22.57 16.80
N SER A 2 20.53 -22.04 17.99
CA SER A 2 20.18 -22.71 19.25
C SER A 2 18.66 -22.84 19.40
N PRO A 3 18.17 -23.85 20.16
CA PRO A 3 16.74 -24.03 20.42
C PRO A 3 16.05 -22.75 20.90
N ASP A 4 16.70 -21.97 21.78
CA ASP A 4 16.17 -20.71 22.28
C ASP A 4 16.05 -19.63 21.21
N LYS A 5 17.04 -19.54 20.30
CA LYS A 5 16.97 -18.61 19.15
C LYS A 5 15.82 -18.99 18.22
N LYS A 6 15.58 -20.30 18.00
CA LYS A 6 14.42 -20.78 17.21
C LYS A 6 13.09 -20.40 17.87
N LYS A 7 12.96 -20.58 19.18
CA LYS A 7 11.75 -20.21 19.93
C LYS A 7 11.47 -18.71 19.88
N LYS A 8 12.51 -17.86 20.07
CA LYS A 8 12.38 -16.40 19.95
C LYS A 8 11.96 -15.98 18.54
N LEU A 9 12.57 -16.55 17.50
CA LEU A 9 12.21 -16.29 16.11
C LEU A 9 10.76 -16.66 15.80
N TYR A 10 10.30 -17.81 16.29
CA TYR A 10 8.91 -18.25 16.12
C TYR A 10 7.90 -17.25 16.71
N ILE A 11 8.17 -16.75 17.92
CA ILE A 11 7.31 -15.75 18.57
C ILE A 11 7.26 -14.45 17.74
N LEU A 12 8.40 -14.00 17.21
CA LEU A 12 8.45 -12.81 16.35
C LEU A 12 7.64 -13.00 15.06
N ARG A 13 7.75 -14.17 14.41
CA ARG A 13 6.95 -14.49 13.21
C ARG A 13 5.46 -14.46 13.49
N LYS A 14 4.99 -15.08 14.59
CA LYS A 14 3.59 -14.99 14.99
C LYS A 14 3.10 -13.55 15.21
N LYS A 15 3.95 -12.67 15.73
CA LYS A 15 3.62 -11.24 15.87
C LYS A 15 3.48 -10.57 14.51
N LEU A 16 4.35 -10.90 13.54
CA LEU A 16 4.26 -10.41 12.16
C LEU A 16 2.99 -10.91 11.48
N ASP A 17 2.67 -12.20 11.58
CA ASP A 17 1.47 -12.78 10.97
C ASP A 17 0.20 -12.07 11.46
N ASN A 18 0.13 -11.79 12.77
CA ASN A 18 -0.98 -11.03 13.35
C ASN A 18 -1.04 -9.57 12.87
N LEU A 19 0.10 -8.94 12.61
CA LEU A 19 0.16 -7.61 12.02
C LEU A 19 -0.30 -7.63 10.55
N ASP A 20 0.13 -8.62 9.78
CA ASP A 20 -0.25 -8.79 8.38
C ASP A 20 -1.75 -9.01 8.21
N ASN A 21 -2.38 -9.75 9.14
CA ASN A 21 -3.84 -9.88 9.21
C ASN A 21 -4.54 -8.51 9.35
N LYS A 22 -3.95 -7.57 10.08
CA LYS A 22 -4.46 -6.19 10.18
C LYS A 22 -4.21 -5.42 8.88
N LEU A 23 -3.05 -5.59 8.26
CA LEU A 23 -2.72 -4.96 6.98
C LEU A 23 -3.71 -5.41 5.88
N ILE A 24 -4.04 -6.69 5.78
CA ILE A 24 -5.03 -7.21 4.81
C ILE A 24 -6.39 -6.52 4.98
N ARG A 25 -6.84 -6.31 6.23
CA ARG A 25 -8.08 -5.58 6.51
C ARG A 25 -7.99 -4.13 6.02
N LEU A 26 -6.87 -3.46 6.24
CA LEU A 26 -6.63 -2.10 5.74
C LEU A 26 -6.59 -2.05 4.20
N ILE A 27 -6.01 -3.06 3.54
CA ILE A 27 -6.00 -3.18 2.08
C ILE A 27 -7.41 -3.37 1.53
N LYS A 28 -8.27 -4.16 2.20
CA LYS A 28 -9.69 -4.29 1.83
C LYS A 28 -10.41 -2.94 1.88
N LEU A 29 -10.21 -2.18 2.96
CA LEU A 29 -10.79 -0.83 3.09
C LEU A 29 -10.28 0.11 1.99
N ARG A 30 -8.97 0.14 1.75
CA ARG A 30 -8.36 0.95 0.68
C ARG A 30 -8.91 0.57 -0.69
N THR A 31 -9.10 -0.73 -0.96
CA THR A 31 -9.66 -1.24 -2.23
C THR A 31 -11.06 -0.72 -2.46
N ASN A 32 -11.91 -0.70 -1.43
CA ASN A 32 -13.28 -0.18 -1.54
C ASN A 32 -13.28 1.31 -1.89
N ILE A 33 -12.38 2.09 -1.29
CA ILE A 33 -12.21 3.52 -1.64
C ILE A 33 -11.77 3.67 -3.10
N VAL A 34 -10.79 2.88 -3.57
CA VAL A 34 -10.34 2.92 -4.98
C VAL A 34 -11.48 2.57 -5.94
N LYS A 35 -12.32 1.59 -5.61
CA LYS A 35 -13.51 1.27 -6.42
C LYS A 35 -14.45 2.46 -6.54
N ASN A 36 -14.67 3.21 -5.45
CA ASN A 36 -15.50 4.40 -5.48
C ASN A 36 -14.85 5.54 -6.29
N VAL A 37 -13.53 5.74 -6.16
CA VAL A 37 -12.77 6.70 -6.99
C VAL A 37 -12.87 6.34 -8.47
N LEU A 38 -12.77 5.06 -8.82
CA LEU A 38 -12.85 4.59 -10.20
C LEU A 38 -14.20 4.90 -10.85
N LYS A 39 -15.31 4.81 -10.10
CA LYS A 39 -16.67 5.13 -10.57
C LYS A 39 -16.82 6.59 -10.99
N LEU A 40 -15.99 7.49 -10.46
CA LEU A 40 -16.04 8.92 -10.75
C LEU A 40 -15.21 9.32 -11.98
N LYS A 41 -14.38 8.42 -12.50
CA LYS A 41 -13.53 8.70 -13.66
C LYS A 41 -14.30 8.48 -14.95
N THR A 42 -14.20 9.43 -15.86
CA THR A 42 -14.88 9.42 -17.17
C THR A 42 -13.95 8.87 -18.25
N HIS A 43 -12.64 9.09 -18.13
CA HIS A 43 -11.66 8.72 -19.13
C HIS A 43 -10.47 7.93 -18.57
N LYS A 44 -9.91 7.03 -19.39
CA LYS A 44 -8.77 6.18 -19.00
C LYS A 44 -7.51 6.97 -18.62
N TYR A 45 -7.29 8.14 -19.20
CA TYR A 45 -6.12 8.96 -18.87
C TYR A 45 -6.16 9.49 -17.44
N GLU A 46 -7.35 9.64 -16.85
CA GLU A 46 -7.56 10.09 -15.47
C GLU A 46 -7.16 9.01 -14.44
N ILE A 47 -6.93 7.78 -14.89
CA ILE A 47 -6.45 6.70 -14.01
C ILE A 47 -5.09 7.09 -13.41
N VAL A 48 -4.19 7.67 -14.21
CA VAL A 48 -2.84 8.04 -13.78
C VAL A 48 -2.73 9.54 -13.52
N ASP A 49 -3.00 9.95 -12.29
CA ASP A 49 -2.78 11.32 -11.83
C ASP A 49 -1.35 11.49 -11.27
N LYS A 50 -0.44 11.99 -12.11
CA LYS A 50 0.96 12.23 -11.75
C LYS A 50 1.11 13.23 -10.60
N LYS A 51 0.27 14.27 -10.54
CA LYS A 51 0.33 15.30 -9.47
C LYS A 51 -0.05 14.67 -8.13
N ARG A 52 -1.12 13.88 -8.10
CA ARG A 52 -1.56 13.15 -6.90
C ARG A 52 -0.52 12.15 -6.42
N ILE A 53 0.10 11.39 -7.34
CA ILE A 53 1.14 10.41 -7.01
C ILE A 53 2.34 11.11 -6.35
N SER A 54 2.83 12.21 -6.93
CA SER A 54 3.94 13.00 -6.36
C SER A 54 3.63 13.48 -4.94
N LEU A 55 2.42 14.03 -4.73
CA LEU A 55 1.96 14.48 -3.41
C LEU A 55 1.90 13.33 -2.39
N ILE A 56 1.40 12.16 -2.79
CA ILE A 56 1.35 10.97 -1.92
C ILE A 56 2.76 10.58 -1.49
N LEU A 57 3.71 10.46 -2.43
CA LEU A 57 5.09 10.05 -2.12
C LEU A 57 5.79 11.06 -1.22
N LYS A 58 5.60 12.38 -1.44
CA LYS A 58 6.10 13.44 -0.56
C LYS A 58 5.53 13.30 0.86
N ASN A 59 4.22 13.10 0.98
CA ASN A 59 3.55 12.95 2.27
C ASN A 59 4.01 11.68 3.02
N ILE A 60 4.22 10.58 2.32
CA ILE A 60 4.72 9.34 2.92
C ILE A 60 6.15 9.50 3.39
N LYS A 61 7.04 10.11 2.58
CA LYS A 61 8.41 10.42 3.02
C LYS A 61 8.41 11.20 4.34
N ASN A 62 7.63 12.27 4.42
CA ASN A 62 7.54 13.11 5.63
C ASN A 62 6.99 12.33 6.83
N LYS A 63 5.92 11.54 6.62
CA LYS A 63 5.36 10.68 7.68
C LYS A 63 6.36 9.62 8.15
N SER A 64 7.14 9.03 7.25
CA SER A 64 8.16 8.02 7.61
C SER A 64 9.25 8.62 8.48
N ILE A 65 9.78 9.78 8.12
CA ILE A 65 10.78 10.50 8.93
C ILE A 65 10.20 10.80 10.32
N LYS A 66 8.99 11.37 10.39
CA LYS A 66 8.32 11.68 11.66
C LYS A 66 8.12 10.45 12.56
N ASN A 67 7.86 9.28 11.96
CA ASN A 67 7.64 8.03 12.68
C ASN A 67 8.91 7.17 12.84
N LYS A 68 10.10 7.71 12.53
CA LYS A 68 11.39 6.99 12.64
C LYS A 68 11.43 5.69 11.82
N ILE A 69 10.79 5.69 10.64
CA ILE A 69 10.82 4.59 9.67
C ILE A 69 11.73 5.00 8.51
N ASP A 70 12.58 4.09 8.03
CA ASP A 70 13.39 4.33 6.83
C ASP A 70 12.50 4.74 5.63
N PRO A 71 12.63 5.99 5.13
CA PRO A 71 11.83 6.46 4.01
C PRO A 71 12.05 5.67 2.72
N LYS A 72 13.18 4.97 2.55
CA LYS A 72 13.42 4.11 1.38
C LYS A 72 12.45 2.93 1.36
N ILE A 73 12.21 2.31 2.51
CA ILE A 73 11.30 1.17 2.66
C ILE A 73 9.88 1.59 2.33
N THR A 74 9.38 2.65 2.98
CA THR A 74 8.00 3.11 2.77
C THR A 74 7.79 3.66 1.37
N ASN A 75 8.76 4.37 0.80
CA ASN A 75 8.65 4.83 -0.58
C ASN A 75 8.51 3.66 -1.57
N ARG A 76 9.27 2.58 -1.39
CA ARG A 76 9.16 1.37 -2.23
C ARG A 76 7.80 0.70 -2.08
N ILE A 77 7.33 0.52 -0.83
CA ILE A 77 6.01 -0.06 -0.55
C ILE A 77 4.91 0.77 -1.21
N TRP A 78 4.92 2.09 -1.07
CA TRP A 78 3.87 2.94 -1.63
C TRP A 78 3.90 3.04 -3.15
N LYS A 79 5.09 3.03 -3.78
CA LYS A 79 5.20 2.95 -5.24
C LYS A 79 4.57 1.67 -5.78
N ASN A 80 4.91 0.52 -5.19
CA ASN A 80 4.33 -0.76 -5.59
C ASN A 80 2.82 -0.81 -5.34
N MET A 81 2.37 -0.27 -4.20
CA MET A 81 0.94 -0.14 -3.88
C MET A 81 0.21 0.68 -4.95
N ILE A 82 0.73 1.86 -5.29
CA ILE A 82 0.14 2.73 -6.32
C ILE A 82 0.10 2.02 -7.67
N SER A 83 1.18 1.37 -8.09
CA SER A 83 1.24 0.62 -9.35
C SER A 83 0.17 -0.48 -9.40
N ALA A 84 0.08 -1.30 -8.36
CA ALA A 84 -0.91 -2.37 -8.29
C ALA A 84 -2.36 -1.87 -8.40
N TYR A 85 -2.65 -0.69 -7.83
CA TYR A 85 -3.99 -0.10 -7.95
C TYR A 85 -4.24 0.59 -9.29
N ILE A 86 -3.22 1.18 -9.93
CA ILE A 86 -3.34 1.67 -11.31
C ILE A 86 -3.69 0.49 -12.24
N ASP A 87 -3.04 -0.65 -12.07
CA ASP A 87 -3.31 -1.84 -12.87
C ASP A 87 -4.69 -2.43 -12.56
N PHE A 88 -5.11 -2.42 -11.28
CA PHE A 88 -6.48 -2.76 -10.89
C PHE A 88 -7.50 -1.82 -11.56
N GLU A 89 -7.32 -0.50 -11.48
CA GLU A 89 -8.20 0.49 -12.08
C GLU A 89 -8.30 0.29 -13.59
N ARG A 90 -7.17 0.10 -14.29
CA ARG A 90 -7.13 -0.15 -15.74
C ARG A 90 -7.92 -1.38 -16.17
N ARG A 91 -7.82 -2.49 -15.43
CA ARG A 91 -8.57 -3.73 -15.72
C ARG A 91 -10.07 -3.60 -15.46
N ASN A 92 -10.46 -2.73 -14.53
CA ASN A 92 -11.85 -2.58 -14.08
C ASN A 92 -12.53 -1.34 -14.67
N PHE A 93 -11.81 -0.50 -15.42
CA PHE A 93 -12.37 0.65 -16.11
C PHE A 93 -13.17 0.19 -17.33
N LYS A 94 -14.50 0.19 -17.21
CA LYS A 94 -15.40 -0.05 -18.34
C LYS A 94 -15.43 1.21 -19.19
N LYS A 95 -15.10 1.11 -20.48
CA LYS A 95 -15.34 2.21 -21.43
C LYS A 95 -16.85 2.51 -21.41
N LYS A 96 -17.22 3.77 -21.20
CA LYS A 96 -18.40 4.31 -21.89
C LYS A 96 -17.95 4.79 -23.25
#